data_AF-A0A922HRM4-F1
#
_entry.id   AF-A0A922HRM4-F1
#
_cell.length_a   1.000
_cell.length_b   1.000
_cell.length_c   1.000
_cell.angle_alpha   90.00
_cell.angle_beta   90.00
_cell.angle_gamma   90.00
#
_symmetry.space_group_name_H-M   'P 1'
#
loop_
_entity.id
_entity.type
_entity.pdbx_description
1 polymer ?
#
loop_
_entity_poly.entity_id
_entity_poly.type
_entity_poly.pdbx_seq_one_letter_code
_entity_poly.pdbx_strand_id
1 'polypeptide(L)'
;MTTITETTQRTSSNQQRPRFRPPLSVQRYLYVCDVIRHLSQHQHQQHHDDDNGDDKKSIESVADLGSGCCRLAWHLKQLPFLRCIRCLDLNDNCFEGNTYVVPSMEERLTDRSCPLQIELYQGDVRQNDYRFLRTDIVTCVEMIEHLPIESLDSFAMNVFDFIRPRYAIITTPNFDYNDLCRMKNDNDVDDDDNDDNQRDHYRDPRFRDCDHYFEFTRQEFKQWCDQILVKYPLYTYRLSGVGRLRSLDPDMQRGYATQIAIFKRKFNNDDDDGDEEQQQSNGSIQQNYHHIRTHYFGQPWSRWKP
;
A
#
# COMPACT_ATOMS: atom_id res chain seq x y z
N MET A 1 -17.79 -57.70 -41.80
CA MET A 1 -16.76 -57.25 -40.84
C MET A 1 -16.76 -55.74 -40.88
N THR A 2 -17.45 -55.12 -39.92
CA THR A 2 -17.66 -53.67 -39.87
C THR A 2 -16.56 -53.07 -39.00
N THR A 3 -15.67 -52.29 -39.61
CA THR A 3 -14.55 -51.66 -38.92
C THR A 3 -15.07 -50.43 -38.17
N ILE A 4 -15.04 -50.47 -36.85
CA ILE A 4 -15.39 -49.37 -35.96
C ILE A 4 -14.17 -48.44 -35.92
N THR A 5 -14.30 -47.23 -36.47
CA THR A 5 -13.33 -46.16 -36.26
C THR A 5 -13.67 -45.45 -34.94
N GLU A 6 -12.85 -45.65 -33.92
CA GLU A 6 -12.92 -44.91 -32.66
C GLU A 6 -12.49 -43.45 -32.87
N THR A 7 -13.48 -42.56 -32.91
CA THR A 7 -13.24 -41.12 -32.86
C THR A 7 -12.90 -40.75 -31.42
N THR A 8 -11.61 -40.58 -31.11
CA THR A 8 -11.16 -40.05 -29.82
C THR A 8 -11.58 -38.58 -29.74
N GLN A 9 -12.66 -38.29 -29.01
CA GLN A 9 -13.05 -36.93 -28.64
C GLN A 9 -11.98 -36.36 -27.69
N ARG A 10 -11.05 -35.56 -28.23
CA ARG A 10 -10.28 -34.61 -27.42
C ARG A 10 -11.25 -33.55 -26.89
N THR A 11 -11.66 -33.68 -25.64
CA THR A 11 -12.30 -32.61 -24.90
C THR A 11 -11.25 -31.52 -24.64
N SER A 12 -11.19 -30.54 -25.53
CA SER A 12 -10.40 -29.32 -25.31
C SER A 12 -11.06 -28.50 -24.20
N SER A 13 -10.69 -28.78 -22.94
CA SER A 13 -10.96 -27.86 -21.85
C SER A 13 -10.14 -26.59 -22.10
N ASN A 14 -10.79 -25.58 -22.67
CA ASN A 14 -10.21 -24.26 -22.89
C ASN A 14 -10.00 -23.59 -21.51
N GLN A 15 -8.95 -23.98 -20.79
CA GLN A 15 -8.66 -23.45 -19.45
C GLN A 15 -8.10 -22.04 -19.60
N GLN A 16 -8.98 -21.04 -19.48
CA GLN A 16 -8.58 -19.63 -19.43
C GLN A 16 -7.68 -19.40 -18.20
N ARG A 17 -6.55 -18.68 -18.35
CA ARG A 17 -5.63 -18.39 -17.24
C ARG A 17 -6.39 -17.91 -16.00
N PRO A 18 -6.17 -18.50 -14.81
CA PRO A 18 -6.80 -18.04 -13.58
C PRO A 18 -6.42 -16.59 -13.31
N ARG A 19 -7.41 -15.71 -13.28
CA ARG A 19 -7.22 -14.28 -12.97
C ARG A 19 -7.73 -13.99 -11.57
N PHE A 20 -7.02 -13.11 -10.86
CA PHE A 20 -7.52 -12.54 -9.62
C PHE A 20 -8.85 -11.80 -9.89
N ARG A 21 -9.89 -12.14 -9.14
CA ARG A 21 -11.17 -11.44 -9.16
C ARG A 21 -11.56 -11.05 -7.73
N PRO A 22 -11.59 -9.74 -7.39
CA PRO A 22 -11.21 -8.59 -8.23
C PRO A 22 -9.70 -8.57 -8.57
N PRO A 23 -9.22 -7.70 -9.48
CA PRO A 23 -7.79 -7.58 -9.79
C PRO A 23 -6.92 -7.43 -8.54
N LEU A 24 -5.69 -7.95 -8.57
CA LEU A 24 -4.82 -8.01 -7.38
C LEU A 24 -4.57 -6.62 -6.75
N SER A 25 -4.37 -5.60 -7.58
CA SER A 25 -4.22 -4.20 -7.14
C SER A 25 -5.44 -3.71 -6.34
N VAL A 26 -6.64 -4.03 -6.81
CA VAL A 26 -7.89 -3.70 -6.10
C VAL A 26 -7.98 -4.46 -4.78
N GLN A 27 -7.60 -5.75 -4.75
CA GLN A 27 -7.56 -6.51 -3.50
C GLN A 27 -6.66 -5.86 -2.45
N ARG A 28 -5.49 -5.33 -2.86
CA ARG A 28 -4.59 -4.60 -1.95
C ARG A 28 -5.25 -3.37 -1.35
N TYR A 29 -5.87 -2.52 -2.18
CA TYR A 29 -6.53 -1.30 -1.69
C TYR A 29 -7.69 -1.59 -0.75
N LEU A 30 -8.51 -2.58 -1.08
CA LEU A 30 -9.62 -3.02 -0.21
C LEU A 30 -9.09 -3.57 1.11
N TYR A 31 -8.04 -4.40 1.07
CA TYR A 31 -7.43 -4.95 2.29
C TYR A 31 -6.90 -3.83 3.20
N VAL A 32 -6.18 -2.84 2.66
CA VAL A 32 -5.68 -1.69 3.43
C VAL A 32 -6.85 -0.93 4.07
N CYS A 33 -7.90 -0.62 3.31
CA CYS A 33 -9.07 0.08 3.84
C CYS A 33 -9.78 -0.72 4.94
N ASP A 34 -9.89 -2.05 4.77
CA ASP A 34 -10.49 -2.93 5.78
C ASP A 34 -9.64 -2.98 7.05
N VAL A 35 -8.31 -3.05 6.95
CA VAL A 35 -7.42 -2.97 8.11
C VAL A 35 -7.62 -1.64 8.85
N ILE A 36 -7.58 -0.51 8.14
CA ILE A 36 -7.75 0.82 8.75
C ILE A 36 -9.12 0.96 9.42
N ARG A 37 -10.18 0.46 8.78
CA ARG A 37 -11.54 0.47 9.36
C ARG A 37 -11.61 -0.35 10.65
N HIS A 38 -11.05 -1.56 10.67
CA HIS A 38 -11.02 -2.38 11.89
C HIS A 38 -10.18 -1.74 13.00
N LEU A 39 -9.02 -1.16 12.66
CA LEU A 39 -8.18 -0.47 13.65
C LEU A 39 -8.92 0.70 14.31
N SER A 40 -9.69 1.47 13.54
CA SER A 40 -10.54 2.55 14.07
C SER A 40 -11.66 2.01 14.97
N GLN A 41 -12.37 0.95 14.54
CA GLN A 41 -13.46 0.35 15.33
C GLN A 41 -12.99 -0.27 16.66
N HIS A 42 -11.84 -0.95 16.67
CA HIS A 42 -11.30 -1.54 17.89
C HIS A 42 -10.87 -0.50 18.92
N GLN A 43 -10.47 0.70 18.49
CA GLN A 43 -10.26 1.82 19.41
C GLN A 43 -11.58 2.21 20.08
N HIS A 44 -12.65 2.39 19.30
CA HIS A 44 -13.98 2.74 19.81
C HIS A 44 -14.57 1.73 20.82
N GLN A 45 -14.33 0.43 20.64
CA GLN A 45 -14.82 -0.59 21.57
C GLN A 45 -14.06 -0.60 22.92
N GLN A 46 -12.76 -0.31 22.91
CA GLN A 46 -11.97 -0.21 24.15
C GLN A 46 -12.30 1.05 24.97
N HIS A 47 -12.94 2.06 24.37
CA HIS A 47 -13.35 3.28 25.07
C HIS A 47 -14.52 3.09 26.05
N HIS A 48 -15.23 1.95 26.02
CA HIS A 48 -16.40 1.74 26.87
C HIS A 48 -16.11 1.14 28.24
N ASP A 49 -14.89 0.62 28.48
CA ASP A 49 -14.59 -0.18 29.68
C ASP A 49 -13.52 0.41 30.64
N ASP A 50 -12.78 1.47 30.27
CA ASP A 50 -11.74 2.07 31.12
C ASP A 50 -11.95 3.59 31.31
N ASP A 51 -12.38 3.99 32.52
CA ASP A 51 -12.54 5.39 33.00
C ASP A 51 -11.20 6.04 33.41
N ASN A 52 -10.08 5.55 32.86
CA ASN A 52 -8.77 6.18 33.02
C ASN A 52 -8.50 7.01 31.77
N GLY A 53 -8.58 8.34 31.92
CA GLY A 53 -8.44 9.35 30.87
C GLY A 53 -7.05 9.46 30.22
N ASP A 54 -6.52 8.35 29.71
CA ASP A 54 -5.44 8.34 28.73
C ASP A 54 -6.08 8.51 27.34
N ASP A 55 -5.88 9.69 26.74
CA ASP A 55 -6.31 10.04 25.39
C ASP A 55 -5.73 9.06 24.35
N LYS A 56 -6.38 7.90 24.16
CA LYS A 56 -6.15 7.07 22.98
C LYS A 56 -6.71 7.82 21.77
N LYS A 57 -5.85 8.65 21.17
CA LYS A 57 -6.13 9.45 19.96
C LYS A 57 -6.82 8.59 18.89
N SER A 58 -7.87 9.14 18.26
CA SER A 58 -8.58 8.55 17.12
C SER A 58 -7.64 8.39 15.92
N ILE A 59 -7.89 7.43 15.03
CA ILE A 59 -7.22 7.38 13.72
C ILE A 59 -7.89 8.40 12.81
N GLU A 60 -7.14 9.41 12.38
CA GLU A 60 -7.65 10.51 11.56
C GLU A 60 -6.79 10.79 10.34
N SER A 61 -5.56 10.29 10.31
CA SER A 61 -4.58 10.61 9.27
C SER A 61 -3.91 9.38 8.64
N VAL A 62 -3.75 9.41 7.31
CA VAL A 62 -3.02 8.39 6.55
C VAL A 62 -1.99 9.07 5.64
N ALA A 63 -0.77 8.56 5.60
CA ALA A 63 0.24 8.93 4.61
C ALA A 63 0.53 7.74 3.69
N ASP A 64 0.26 7.90 2.41
CA ASP A 64 0.51 6.90 1.37
C ASP A 64 1.81 7.25 0.63
N LEU A 65 2.87 6.46 0.90
CA LEU A 65 4.20 6.66 0.34
C LEU A 65 4.38 5.77 -0.90
N GLY A 66 4.71 6.37 -2.04
CA GLY A 66 4.62 5.73 -3.36
C GLY A 66 3.18 5.65 -3.85
N SER A 67 2.43 6.74 -3.67
CA SER A 67 1.00 6.77 -3.93
C SER A 67 0.59 6.60 -5.41
N GLY A 68 1.55 6.76 -6.33
CA GLY A 68 1.31 6.78 -7.77
C GLY A 68 0.14 7.71 -8.12
N CYS A 69 -0.78 7.25 -8.96
CA CYS A 69 -1.97 8.03 -9.34
C CYS A 69 -3.04 8.16 -8.23
N CYS A 70 -2.70 7.99 -6.95
CA CYS A 70 -3.61 8.13 -5.81
C CYS A 70 -4.82 7.17 -5.81
N ARG A 71 -4.66 5.97 -6.40
CA ARG A 71 -5.76 4.99 -6.44
C ARG A 71 -6.16 4.50 -5.06
N LEU A 72 -5.20 4.32 -4.14
CA LEU A 72 -5.53 4.00 -2.75
C LEU A 72 -6.30 5.14 -2.08
N ALA A 73 -5.88 6.39 -2.28
CA ALA A 73 -6.57 7.56 -1.74
C ALA A 73 -8.04 7.65 -2.17
N TRP A 74 -8.40 7.20 -3.39
CA TRP A 74 -9.78 7.09 -3.85
C TRP A 74 -10.64 6.17 -2.98
N HIS A 75 -10.06 5.08 -2.48
CA HIS A 75 -10.72 4.18 -1.54
C HIS A 75 -10.71 4.74 -0.11
N LEU A 76 -9.58 5.31 0.33
CA LEU A 76 -9.44 5.87 1.67
C LEU A 76 -10.40 7.02 1.94
N LYS A 77 -10.68 7.89 0.95
CA LYS A 77 -11.61 9.02 1.13
C LYS A 77 -13.04 8.59 1.49
N GLN A 78 -13.40 7.32 1.24
CA GLN A 78 -14.69 6.74 1.63
C GLN A 78 -14.77 6.41 3.13
N LEU A 79 -13.65 6.46 3.86
CA LEU A 79 -13.63 6.30 5.31
C LEU A 79 -14.01 7.64 5.97
N PRO A 80 -15.17 7.74 6.65
CA PRO A 80 -15.71 9.03 7.09
C PRO A 80 -14.94 9.65 8.26
N PHE A 81 -14.21 8.84 9.03
CA PHE A 81 -13.41 9.27 10.18
C PHE A 81 -12.05 9.87 9.78
N LEU A 82 -11.59 9.65 8.55
CA LEU A 82 -10.34 10.26 8.08
C LEU A 82 -10.53 11.75 7.81
N ARG A 83 -9.57 12.53 8.30
CA ARG A 83 -9.47 13.99 8.19
C ARG A 83 -8.30 14.42 7.32
N CYS A 84 -7.25 13.62 7.22
CA CYS A 84 -6.08 13.92 6.39
C CYS A 84 -5.60 12.67 5.64
N ILE A 85 -5.41 12.80 4.33
CA ILE A 85 -4.69 11.81 3.52
C ILE A 85 -3.53 12.55 2.84
N ARG A 86 -2.30 12.11 3.06
CA ARG A 86 -1.11 12.64 2.38
C ARG A 86 -0.61 11.63 1.37
N CYS A 87 -0.55 12.01 0.12
CA CYS A 87 0.01 11.20 -0.96
C CYS A 87 1.40 11.72 -1.26
N LEU A 88 2.41 10.86 -1.17
CA LEU A 88 3.79 11.16 -1.53
C LEU A 88 4.20 10.27 -2.70
N ASP A 89 4.81 10.86 -3.73
CA ASP A 89 5.46 10.12 -4.80
C ASP A 89 6.72 10.82 -5.28
N LEU A 90 7.68 10.07 -5.83
CA LEU A 90 8.90 10.64 -6.41
C LEU A 90 8.59 11.37 -7.74
N ASN A 91 7.65 10.82 -8.51
CA ASN A 91 7.30 11.33 -9.84
C ASN A 91 6.00 12.16 -9.76
N ASP A 92 6.10 13.48 -9.85
CA ASP A 92 4.94 14.38 -9.83
C ASP A 92 3.97 14.15 -10.99
N ASN A 93 4.44 13.63 -12.13
CA ASN A 93 3.58 13.32 -13.28
C ASN A 93 2.49 12.28 -12.94
N CYS A 94 2.68 11.45 -11.90
CA CYS A 94 1.63 10.52 -11.48
C CYS A 94 0.38 11.25 -10.94
N PHE A 95 0.52 12.51 -10.52
CA PHE A 95 -0.58 13.36 -10.08
C PHE A 95 -1.23 14.17 -11.19
N GLU A 96 -0.75 14.07 -12.44
CA GLU A 96 -1.39 14.73 -13.57
C GLU A 96 -2.84 14.25 -13.72
N GLY A 97 -3.76 15.21 -13.86
CA GLY A 97 -5.20 14.95 -13.92
C GLY A 97 -5.87 14.54 -12.59
N ASN A 98 -5.12 14.16 -11.55
CA ASN A 98 -5.50 13.96 -10.15
C ASN A 98 -6.92 13.37 -9.89
N THR A 99 -7.42 12.55 -10.80
CA THR A 99 -8.86 12.28 -10.95
C THR A 99 -9.43 11.50 -9.76
N TYR A 100 -8.59 10.69 -9.12
CA TYR A 100 -8.94 9.87 -7.97
C TYR A 100 -9.16 10.68 -6.68
N VAL A 101 -8.60 11.88 -6.59
CA VAL A 101 -8.61 12.72 -5.38
C VAL A 101 -9.36 14.05 -5.55
N VAL A 102 -9.82 14.36 -6.77
CA VAL A 102 -10.75 15.46 -6.98
C VAL A 102 -12.14 15.06 -6.43
N PRO A 103 -12.78 15.91 -5.61
CA PRO A 103 -14.14 15.67 -5.16
C PRO A 103 -15.12 15.64 -6.34
N SER A 104 -15.91 14.57 -6.46
CA SER A 104 -17.03 14.50 -7.39
C SER A 104 -18.12 15.52 -7.02
N MET A 105 -19.08 15.78 -7.92
CA MET A 105 -20.21 16.66 -7.60
C MET A 105 -20.99 16.16 -6.38
N GLU A 106 -21.19 14.85 -6.27
CA GLU A 106 -21.86 14.22 -5.13
C GLU A 106 -21.07 14.42 -3.83
N GLU A 107 -19.74 14.24 -3.87
CA GLU A 107 -18.87 14.44 -2.71
C GLU A 107 -18.78 15.90 -2.26
N ARG A 108 -18.95 16.87 -3.19
CA ARG A 108 -19.04 18.29 -2.84
C ARG A 108 -20.34 18.62 -2.11
N LEU A 109 -21.44 17.94 -2.47
CA LEU A 109 -22.78 18.16 -1.90
C LEU A 109 -23.04 17.35 -0.63
N THR A 110 -22.29 16.27 -0.41
CA THR A 110 -22.42 15.41 0.77
C THR A 110 -21.76 16.06 1.98
N ASP A 111 -22.49 16.16 3.09
CA ASP A 111 -21.93 16.56 4.37
C ASP A 111 -21.16 15.40 5.01
N ARG A 112 -19.88 15.63 5.27
CA ARG A 112 -19.06 14.75 6.09
C ARG A 112 -19.15 15.22 7.54
N SER A 113 -19.28 14.28 8.49
CA SER A 113 -19.18 14.59 9.92
C SER A 113 -17.84 15.23 10.29
N CYS A 114 -16.78 14.85 9.57
CA CYS A 114 -15.44 15.41 9.68
C CYS A 114 -14.94 15.80 8.28
N PRO A 115 -14.55 17.08 8.08
CA PRO A 115 -13.93 17.49 6.82
C PRO A 115 -12.67 16.69 6.54
N LEU A 116 -12.46 16.37 5.27
CA LEU A 116 -11.29 15.62 4.81
C LEU A 116 -10.42 16.51 3.89
N GLN A 117 -9.12 16.48 4.15
CA GLN A 117 -8.09 17.10 3.33
C GLN A 117 -7.24 16.00 2.68
N ILE A 118 -7.04 16.08 1.36
CA ILE A 118 -6.09 15.23 0.63
C ILE A 118 -4.98 16.10 0.08
N GLU A 119 -3.74 15.85 0.51
CA GLU A 119 -2.55 16.61 0.15
C GLU A 119 -1.65 15.78 -0.77
N LEU A 120 -1.18 16.38 -1.86
CA LEU A 120 -0.27 15.75 -2.81
C LEU A 120 1.12 16.35 -2.68
N TYR A 121 2.13 15.50 -2.53
CA TYR A 121 3.53 15.86 -2.37
C TYR A 121 4.41 15.11 -3.35
N GLN A 122 5.34 15.83 -3.95
CA GLN A 122 6.47 15.24 -4.66
C GLN A 122 7.68 15.17 -3.73
N GLY A 123 8.32 14.01 -3.63
CA GLY A 123 9.51 13.88 -2.82
C GLY A 123 10.02 12.44 -2.74
N ASP A 124 11.20 12.31 -2.16
CA ASP A 124 11.85 11.02 -1.97
C ASP A 124 11.45 10.43 -0.62
N VAL A 125 10.88 9.22 -0.60
CA VAL A 125 10.46 8.50 0.61
C VAL A 125 11.60 8.25 1.62
N ARG A 126 12.86 8.47 1.22
CA ARG A 126 14.06 8.35 2.07
C ARG A 126 14.38 9.64 2.81
N GLN A 127 13.73 10.75 2.50
CA GLN A 127 13.94 12.06 3.11
C GLN A 127 12.86 12.37 4.14
N ASN A 128 13.23 13.12 5.18
CA ASN A 128 12.31 13.47 6.25
C ASN A 128 11.53 14.75 5.90
N ASP A 129 10.25 14.83 6.21
CA ASP A 129 9.47 16.07 6.09
C ASP A 129 8.57 16.25 7.31
N TYR A 130 8.73 17.36 8.02
CA TYR A 130 8.05 17.59 9.29
C TYR A 130 6.52 17.59 9.19
N ARG A 131 5.95 17.84 7.99
CA ARG A 131 4.49 17.78 7.79
C ARG A 131 3.94 16.35 7.88
N PHE A 132 4.79 15.33 7.79
CA PHE A 132 4.39 13.92 7.89
C PHE A 132 4.48 13.37 9.31
N LEU A 133 5.12 14.09 10.24
CA LEU A 133 5.20 13.70 11.65
C LEU A 133 3.82 13.42 12.24
N ARG A 134 3.77 12.44 13.14
CA ARG A 134 2.57 12.08 13.92
C ARG A 134 1.36 11.69 13.06
N THR A 135 1.58 11.31 11.80
CA THR A 135 0.56 10.63 11.00
C THR A 135 0.18 9.31 11.68
N ASP A 136 -1.12 9.01 11.81
CA ASP A 136 -1.56 7.81 12.52
C ASP A 136 -1.13 6.53 11.80
N ILE A 137 -1.26 6.53 10.46
CA ILE A 137 -1.00 5.37 9.63
C ILE A 137 -0.13 5.74 8.43
N VAL A 138 0.95 5.00 8.21
CA VAL A 138 1.68 5.02 6.94
C VAL A 138 1.29 3.80 6.10
N THR A 139 1.06 3.99 4.81
CA THR A 139 0.89 2.92 3.83
C THR A 139 2.00 2.98 2.79
N CYS A 140 2.51 1.80 2.41
CA CYS A 140 3.46 1.62 1.32
C CYS A 140 3.01 0.40 0.53
N VAL A 141 2.22 0.61 -0.52
CA VAL A 141 1.59 -0.48 -1.28
C VAL A 141 2.35 -0.71 -2.57
N GLU A 142 3.09 -1.82 -2.64
CA GLU A 142 3.95 -2.20 -3.77
C GLU A 142 4.93 -1.08 -4.14
N MET A 143 5.81 -0.73 -3.20
CA MET A 143 6.71 0.42 -3.33
C MET A 143 8.15 0.04 -2.99
N ILE A 144 8.35 -0.74 -1.92
CA ILE A 144 9.70 -1.02 -1.40
C ILE A 144 10.57 -1.78 -2.41
N GLU A 145 9.97 -2.60 -3.27
CA GLU A 145 10.62 -3.32 -4.37
C GLU A 145 11.17 -2.41 -5.48
N HIS A 146 10.68 -1.17 -5.56
CA HIS A 146 11.18 -0.15 -6.49
C HIS A 146 12.33 0.68 -5.88
N LEU A 147 12.70 0.42 -4.62
CA LEU A 147 13.89 1.01 -4.01
C LEU A 147 15.11 0.09 -4.20
N PRO A 148 16.30 0.66 -4.47
CA PRO A 148 17.54 -0.10 -4.33
C PRO A 148 17.62 -0.72 -2.93
N ILE A 149 18.08 -1.98 -2.83
CA ILE A 149 18.06 -2.73 -1.57
C ILE A 149 18.85 -2.01 -0.45
N GLU A 150 19.93 -1.33 -0.81
CA GLU A 150 20.76 -0.51 0.08
C GLU A 150 20.05 0.75 0.60
N SER A 151 18.97 1.17 -0.07
CA SER A 151 18.16 2.34 0.33
C SER A 151 17.02 1.99 1.29
N LEU A 152 16.74 0.70 1.53
CA LEU A 152 15.66 0.29 2.45
C LEU A 152 15.89 0.76 3.88
N ASP A 153 17.15 0.89 4.31
CA ASP A 153 17.49 1.38 5.65
C ASP A 153 17.10 2.84 5.85
N SER A 154 17.36 3.70 4.85
CA SER A 154 16.96 5.11 4.91
C SER A 154 15.44 5.28 4.85
N PHE A 155 14.76 4.48 4.03
CA PHE A 155 13.30 4.42 4.03
C PHE A 155 12.74 4.00 5.40
N ALA A 156 13.28 2.92 5.97
CA ALA A 156 12.87 2.43 7.27
C ALA A 156 13.11 3.46 8.38
N MET A 157 14.24 4.18 8.35
CA MET A 157 14.52 5.28 9.27
C MET A 157 13.48 6.39 9.16
N ASN A 158 13.13 6.84 7.95
CA ASN A 158 12.10 7.84 7.77
C ASN A 158 10.74 7.37 8.35
N VAL A 159 10.33 6.14 8.07
CA VAL A 159 9.03 5.62 8.54
C VAL A 159 9.01 5.36 10.05
N PHE A 160 9.97 4.58 10.57
CA PHE A 160 9.90 4.02 11.92
C PHE A 160 10.61 4.87 12.99
N ASP A 161 11.51 5.78 12.60
CA ASP A 161 12.24 6.66 13.53
C ASP A 161 11.82 8.13 13.43
N PHE A 162 11.57 8.63 12.22
CA PHE A 162 11.16 10.02 12.03
C PHE A 162 9.63 10.19 12.08
N ILE A 163 8.88 9.59 11.13
CA ILE A 163 7.41 9.71 11.07
C ILE A 163 6.76 9.06 12.30
N ARG A 164 7.31 7.92 12.76
CA ARG A 164 6.86 7.12 13.92
C ARG A 164 5.35 6.90 13.95
N PRO A 165 4.70 6.40 12.89
CA PRO A 165 3.25 6.28 12.87
C PRO A 165 2.79 5.22 13.88
N ARG A 166 1.53 5.30 14.32
CA ARG A 166 0.95 4.26 15.20
C ARG A 166 0.87 2.93 14.48
N TYR A 167 0.61 2.95 13.18
CA TYR A 167 0.59 1.78 12.32
C TYR A 167 1.35 2.04 11.01
N ALA A 168 2.04 1.03 10.50
CA ALA A 168 2.55 1.05 9.13
C ALA A 168 2.08 -0.21 8.38
N ILE A 169 1.55 -0.06 7.18
CA ILE A 169 1.07 -1.16 6.34
C ILE A 169 1.93 -1.20 5.08
N ILE A 170 2.76 -2.24 4.97
CA ILE A 170 3.72 -2.38 3.88
C ILE A 170 3.36 -3.62 3.07
N THR A 171 3.25 -3.49 1.75
CA THR A 171 3.02 -4.60 0.84
C THR A 171 4.17 -4.74 -0.14
N THR A 172 4.40 -5.96 -0.59
CA THR A 172 5.37 -6.28 -1.64
C THR A 172 4.99 -7.59 -2.33
N PRO A 173 5.37 -7.82 -3.60
CA PRO A 173 5.21 -9.09 -4.27
C PRO A 173 5.82 -10.25 -3.49
N ASN A 174 5.17 -11.42 -3.60
CA ASN A 174 5.73 -12.68 -3.11
C ASN A 174 6.47 -13.42 -4.23
N PHE A 175 7.79 -13.47 -4.16
CA PHE A 175 8.59 -14.20 -5.14
C PHE A 175 8.22 -15.69 -5.21
N ASP A 176 7.87 -16.31 -4.07
CA ASP A 176 7.48 -17.74 -4.00
C ASP A 176 6.22 -18.05 -4.82
N TYR A 177 5.47 -17.03 -5.23
CA TYR A 177 4.22 -17.17 -5.99
C TYR A 177 4.42 -16.94 -7.51
N ASN A 178 5.62 -16.50 -7.94
CA ASN A 178 5.85 -16.08 -9.32
C ASN A 178 5.69 -17.23 -10.34
N ASP A 179 6.01 -18.45 -9.94
CA ASP A 179 5.80 -19.66 -10.74
C ASP A 179 4.33 -19.80 -11.19
N LEU A 180 3.39 -19.56 -10.28
CA LEU A 180 1.96 -19.62 -10.56
C LEU A 180 1.49 -18.51 -11.51
N CYS A 181 2.14 -17.34 -11.48
CA CYS A 181 1.84 -16.23 -12.39
C CYS A 181 2.32 -16.49 -13.83
N ARG A 182 3.31 -17.36 -14.01
CA ARG A 182 4.00 -17.61 -15.28
C ARG A 182 3.48 -18.80 -16.08
N MET A 183 2.55 -19.59 -15.52
CA MET A 183 1.99 -20.74 -16.22
C MET A 183 1.36 -20.31 -17.56
N LYS A 184 1.92 -20.78 -18.68
CA LYS A 184 1.38 -20.62 -20.04
C LYS A 184 0.21 -21.59 -20.26
N ASN A 185 -0.71 -21.24 -21.15
CA ASN A 185 -1.73 -22.17 -21.67
C ASN A 185 -1.21 -22.88 -22.92
N ASP A 186 -1.67 -24.11 -23.19
CA ASP A 186 -1.35 -24.87 -24.43
C ASP A 186 -1.78 -24.15 -25.74
N ASN A 187 -2.65 -23.14 -25.63
CA ASN A 187 -3.14 -22.30 -26.73
C ASN A 187 -2.49 -20.90 -26.74
N ASP A 188 -1.51 -20.64 -25.86
CA ASP A 188 -0.64 -19.49 -26.02
C ASP A 188 0.24 -19.81 -27.23
N VAL A 189 -0.25 -19.48 -28.44
CA VAL A 189 0.57 -19.48 -29.65
C VAL A 189 1.80 -18.67 -29.28
N ASP A 190 2.98 -19.28 -29.40
CA ASP A 190 4.19 -18.50 -29.42
C ASP A 190 4.02 -17.53 -30.61
N ASP A 191 3.69 -16.27 -30.33
CA ASP A 191 3.88 -15.16 -31.27
C ASP A 191 5.41 -14.96 -31.54
N ASP A 192 6.21 -16.02 -31.46
CA ASP A 192 7.64 -16.11 -31.83
C ASP A 192 7.77 -16.36 -33.34
N ASP A 193 7.08 -15.54 -34.13
CA ASP A 193 7.48 -15.33 -35.52
C ASP A 193 7.46 -13.84 -35.91
N ASN A 194 7.27 -12.92 -34.95
CA ASN A 194 7.57 -11.50 -35.15
C ASN A 194 8.07 -10.82 -33.87
N ASP A 195 9.37 -10.56 -33.87
CA ASP A 195 10.13 -9.65 -32.99
C ASP A 195 10.68 -10.26 -31.68
N ASP A 196 11.60 -11.20 -31.87
CA ASP A 196 12.56 -11.78 -30.90
C ASP A 196 13.47 -10.74 -30.17
N ASN A 197 13.13 -9.44 -30.14
CA ASN A 197 13.93 -8.37 -29.52
C ASN A 197 13.10 -7.28 -28.80
N GLN A 198 11.83 -7.51 -28.44
CA GLN A 198 11.03 -6.50 -27.70
C GLN A 198 10.35 -7.00 -26.41
N ARG A 199 10.70 -8.19 -25.90
CA ARG A 199 10.46 -8.59 -24.50
C ARG A 199 11.70 -8.44 -23.61
N ASP A 200 12.68 -7.67 -24.09
CA ASP A 200 14.02 -7.45 -23.50
C ASP A 200 14.07 -6.30 -22.48
N HIS A 201 13.04 -6.16 -21.65
CA HIS A 201 13.06 -5.16 -20.58
C HIS A 201 13.06 -5.74 -19.17
N TYR A 202 12.93 -7.05 -18.96
CA TYR A 202 13.05 -7.63 -17.62
C TYR A 202 14.50 -7.58 -17.12
N ARG A 203 14.79 -6.67 -16.16
CA ARG A 203 16.10 -6.54 -15.49
C ARG A 203 16.53 -7.83 -14.77
N ASP A 204 15.54 -8.63 -14.34
CA ASP A 204 15.68 -10.05 -14.01
C ASP A 204 14.42 -10.77 -14.52
N PRO A 205 14.54 -11.77 -15.42
CA PRO A 205 13.39 -12.51 -15.94
C PRO A 205 12.66 -13.32 -14.86
N ARG A 206 13.09 -13.28 -13.59
CA ARG A 206 12.46 -13.92 -12.42
C ARG A 206 11.48 -13.04 -11.65
N PHE A 207 11.47 -11.72 -11.88
CA PHE A 207 10.51 -10.80 -11.26
C PHE A 207 9.23 -10.65 -12.08
N ARG A 208 8.17 -10.12 -11.45
CA ARG A 208 6.87 -9.83 -12.07
C ARG A 208 6.87 -8.55 -12.88
N ASP A 209 7.68 -7.58 -12.46
CA ASP A 209 7.90 -6.32 -13.17
C ASP A 209 9.39 -6.11 -13.45
N CYS A 210 9.69 -5.39 -14.53
CA CYS A 210 11.05 -5.12 -14.97
C CYS A 210 11.76 -4.04 -14.16
N ASP A 211 10.99 -3.15 -13.53
CA ASP A 211 11.50 -2.01 -12.77
C ASP A 211 11.76 -2.34 -11.29
N HIS A 212 11.43 -3.56 -10.85
CA HIS A 212 11.75 -4.05 -9.52
C HIS A 212 13.27 -4.24 -9.33
N TYR A 213 13.80 -3.73 -8.22
CA TYR A 213 15.18 -3.99 -7.79
C TYR A 213 15.32 -5.37 -7.16
N PHE A 214 14.26 -5.85 -6.50
CA PHE A 214 14.20 -7.16 -5.86
C PHE A 214 12.73 -7.60 -5.72
N GLU A 215 12.50 -8.88 -5.48
CA GLU A 215 11.21 -9.39 -4.99
C GLU A 215 11.49 -10.37 -3.86
N PHE A 216 10.93 -10.10 -2.67
CA PHE A 216 11.16 -10.96 -1.53
C PHE A 216 10.37 -12.27 -1.63
N THR A 217 11.04 -13.38 -1.31
CA THR A 217 10.37 -14.61 -0.84
C THR A 217 9.63 -14.35 0.48
N ARG A 218 8.81 -15.30 0.93
CA ARG A 218 8.17 -15.16 2.27
C ARG A 218 9.18 -15.14 3.41
N GLN A 219 10.26 -15.90 3.25
CA GLN A 219 11.31 -15.96 4.25
C GLN A 219 12.08 -14.65 4.33
N GLU A 220 12.48 -14.08 3.18
CA GLU A 220 13.21 -12.81 3.14
C GLU A 220 12.36 -11.65 3.65
N PHE A 221 11.08 -11.59 3.26
CA PHE A 221 10.19 -10.53 3.75
C PHE A 221 10.00 -10.61 5.27
N LYS A 222 9.84 -11.82 5.82
CA LYS A 222 9.79 -12.03 7.27
C LYS A 222 11.10 -11.60 7.94
N GLN A 223 12.25 -11.99 7.39
CA GLN A 223 13.56 -11.62 7.93
C GLN A 223 13.77 -10.11 7.92
N TRP A 224 13.37 -9.42 6.85
CA TRP A 224 13.40 -7.97 6.78
C TRP A 224 12.51 -7.35 7.88
N CYS A 225 11.29 -7.85 8.08
CA CYS A 225 10.43 -7.40 9.18
C CYS A 225 11.06 -7.66 10.57
N ASP A 226 11.71 -8.81 10.78
CA ASP A 226 12.41 -9.11 12.03
C ASP A 226 13.58 -8.13 12.27
N GLN A 227 14.31 -7.75 11.23
CA GLN A 227 15.39 -6.74 11.32
C GLN A 227 14.87 -5.33 11.64
N ILE A 228 13.70 -4.95 11.10
CA ILE A 228 13.01 -3.71 11.49
C ILE A 228 12.74 -3.70 13.00
N LEU A 229 12.32 -4.81 13.59
CA LEU A 229 12.09 -4.90 15.04
C LEU A 229 13.36 -4.81 15.89
N VAL A 230 14.50 -5.28 15.36
CA VAL A 230 15.80 -5.14 16.03
C VAL A 230 16.21 -3.66 16.07
N LYS A 231 16.03 -2.93 14.96
CA LYS A 231 16.37 -1.51 14.87
C LYS A 231 15.37 -0.60 15.59
N TYR A 232 14.09 -0.94 15.53
CA TYR A 232 12.97 -0.13 16.05
C TYR A 232 12.13 -0.98 17.03
N PRO A 233 12.64 -1.26 18.25
CA PRO A 233 12.04 -2.20 19.20
C PRO A 233 10.68 -1.75 19.76
N LEU A 234 10.30 -0.49 19.53
CA LEU A 234 8.97 0.05 19.84
C LEU A 234 7.89 -0.47 18.89
N TYR A 235 8.22 -1.25 17.87
CA TYR A 235 7.22 -1.85 16.98
C TYR A 235 7.02 -3.34 17.23
N THR A 236 5.84 -3.80 16.83
CA THR A 236 5.50 -5.22 16.61
C THR A 236 4.93 -5.34 15.21
N TYR A 237 4.90 -6.54 14.63
CA TYR A 237 4.26 -6.74 13.33
C TYR A 237 3.47 -8.04 13.27
N ARG A 238 2.55 -8.10 12.31
CA ARG A 238 1.88 -9.33 11.86
C ARG A 238 1.94 -9.41 10.34
N LEU A 239 2.08 -10.63 9.82
CA LEU A 239 2.05 -10.90 8.39
C LEU A 239 0.65 -11.32 7.94
N SER A 240 0.33 -10.96 6.70
CA SER A 240 -0.87 -11.34 5.97
C SER A 240 -0.58 -11.30 4.46
N GLY A 241 -1.59 -11.42 3.62
CA GLY A 241 -1.48 -11.16 2.20
C GLY A 241 -2.82 -11.17 1.48
N VAL A 242 -2.75 -10.89 0.17
CA VAL A 242 -3.88 -10.94 -0.76
C VAL A 242 -3.50 -11.66 -2.06
N GLY A 243 -4.49 -12.01 -2.87
CA GLY A 243 -4.25 -12.74 -4.11
C GLY A 243 -4.04 -14.24 -3.89
N ARG A 244 -5.12 -14.92 -3.50
CA ARG A 244 -5.15 -16.39 -3.42
C ARG A 244 -5.90 -16.96 -4.63
N LEU A 245 -5.22 -17.77 -5.45
CA LEU A 245 -5.85 -18.56 -6.50
C LEU A 245 -6.07 -19.99 -6.01
N ARG A 246 -7.21 -20.24 -5.35
CA ARG A 246 -7.55 -21.56 -4.77
C ARG A 246 -7.49 -22.72 -5.77
N SER A 247 -7.71 -22.43 -7.06
CA SER A 247 -7.62 -23.42 -8.14
C SER A 247 -6.20 -23.89 -8.43
N LEU A 248 -5.19 -23.06 -8.16
CA LEU A 248 -3.78 -23.34 -8.43
C LEU A 248 -2.99 -23.70 -7.17
N ASP A 249 -3.38 -23.13 -6.02
CA ASP A 249 -2.74 -23.38 -4.73
C ASP A 249 -3.81 -23.57 -3.63
N PRO A 250 -4.51 -24.72 -3.62
CA PRO A 250 -5.58 -24.99 -2.66
C PRO A 250 -5.09 -24.95 -1.21
N ASP A 251 -3.87 -25.44 -0.98
CA ASP A 251 -3.27 -25.61 0.36
C ASP A 251 -2.39 -24.43 0.79
N MET A 252 -2.32 -23.35 -0.01
CA MET A 252 -1.48 -22.17 0.26
C MET A 252 0.02 -22.49 0.42
N GLN A 253 0.54 -23.45 -0.35
CA GLN A 253 1.96 -23.81 -0.31
C GLN A 253 2.85 -22.61 -0.67
N ARG A 254 2.44 -21.78 -1.63
CA ARG A 254 3.15 -20.55 -2.03
C ARG A 254 2.72 -19.33 -1.20
N GLY A 255 1.59 -19.44 -0.49
CA GLY A 255 1.03 -18.34 0.29
C GLY A 255 0.20 -17.38 -0.59
N TYR A 256 0.30 -16.09 -0.29
CA TYR A 256 -0.41 -15.03 -1.03
C TYR A 256 0.45 -14.47 -2.17
N ALA A 257 -0.18 -13.98 -3.24
CA ALA A 257 0.53 -13.32 -4.33
C ALA A 257 1.18 -12.00 -3.88
N THR A 258 0.50 -11.21 -3.05
CA THR A 258 1.08 -10.05 -2.37
C THR A 258 1.22 -10.38 -0.89
N GLN A 259 2.41 -10.14 -0.34
CA GLN A 259 2.68 -10.22 1.09
C GLN A 259 2.39 -8.87 1.74
N ILE A 260 1.91 -8.87 2.98
CA ILE A 260 1.56 -7.65 3.71
C ILE A 260 2.10 -7.76 5.13
N ALA A 261 2.86 -6.77 5.57
CA ALA A 261 3.25 -6.58 6.97
C ALA A 261 2.47 -5.41 7.56
N ILE A 262 1.84 -5.64 8.71
CA ILE A 262 1.15 -4.60 9.49
C ILE A 262 1.95 -4.39 10.77
N PHE A 263 2.70 -3.30 10.81
CA PHE A 263 3.43 -2.86 11.98
C PHE A 263 2.51 -2.05 12.90
N LYS A 264 2.70 -2.22 14.21
CA LYS A 264 2.01 -1.49 15.26
C LYS A 264 3.03 -1.00 16.28
N ARG A 265 3.03 0.31 16.55
CA ARG A 265 3.81 0.90 17.63
C ARG A 265 3.26 0.43 18.98
N LYS A 266 4.13 -0.03 19.87
CA LYS A 266 3.84 -0.32 21.28
C LYS A 266 3.49 0.99 21.96
N PHE A 267 2.54 0.96 22.90
CA PHE A 267 2.26 2.12 23.74
C PHE A 267 3.46 2.37 24.65
N ASN A 268 3.99 3.59 24.63
CA ASN A 268 4.95 4.10 25.60
C ASN A 268 4.41 5.45 26.08
N ASN A 269 4.29 5.61 27.40
CA ASN A 269 3.75 6.82 28.02
C ASN A 269 4.72 8.01 27.92
N ASP A 270 5.99 7.77 27.58
CA ASP A 270 7.05 8.78 27.55
C ASP A 270 7.14 9.55 26.21
N ASP A 271 6.31 9.22 25.21
CA ASP A 271 6.44 9.73 23.83
C ASP A 271 5.62 11.01 23.54
N ASP A 272 4.76 11.50 24.46
CA ASP A 272 3.87 12.64 24.16
C ASP A 272 4.44 14.02 24.58
N ASP A 273 5.43 14.08 25.48
CA ASP A 273 5.88 15.36 26.08
C ASP A 273 7.23 15.93 25.55
N GLY A 274 8.02 15.16 24.80
CA GLY A 274 9.43 15.52 24.50
C GLY A 274 9.71 16.39 23.25
N ASP A 275 8.75 16.54 22.33
CA ASP A 275 9.00 17.11 21.00
C ASP A 275 8.55 18.57 20.84
N GLU A 276 7.90 19.18 21.84
CA GLU A 276 7.58 20.61 21.79
C GLU A 276 8.84 21.47 21.95
N GLU A 277 9.87 20.99 22.67
CA GLU A 277 11.09 21.76 22.91
C GLU A 277 12.05 21.82 21.71
N GLN A 278 11.98 20.88 20.75
CA GLN A 278 12.84 20.94 19.54
C GLN A 278 12.26 21.85 18.44
N GLN A 279 11.05 22.36 18.59
CA GLN A 279 10.41 23.26 17.61
C GLN A 279 10.89 24.72 17.70
N GLN A 280 11.72 25.07 18.70
CA GLN A 280 12.10 26.48 18.96
C GLN A 280 13.56 26.85 18.70
N SER A 281 14.38 25.99 18.08
CA SER A 281 15.71 26.41 17.63
C SER A 281 15.70 26.86 16.16
N ASN A 282 15.51 28.17 15.94
CA ASN A 282 15.83 28.98 14.75
C ASN A 282 16.47 28.27 13.53
N GLY A 283 15.67 27.52 12.79
CA GLY A 283 15.96 26.99 11.45
C GLY A 283 14.64 26.74 10.73
N SER A 284 14.53 27.07 9.45
CA SER A 284 13.34 26.79 8.64
C SER A 284 12.93 25.33 8.82
N ILE A 285 11.65 25.07 9.18
CA ILE A 285 11.09 23.71 9.24
C ILE A 285 11.53 22.95 7.98
N GLN A 286 12.21 21.82 8.14
CA GLN A 286 12.73 21.08 6.99
C GLN A 286 11.56 20.53 6.16
N GLN A 287 11.34 21.13 5.00
CA GLN A 287 10.32 20.76 4.03
C GLN A 287 10.99 20.18 2.79
N ASN A 288 11.41 18.92 2.88
CA ASN A 288 12.08 18.25 1.75
C ASN A 288 11.10 17.87 0.64
N TYR A 289 9.80 17.79 0.94
CA TYR A 289 8.79 17.46 -0.07
C TYR A 289 8.23 18.72 -0.72
N HIS A 290 8.08 18.71 -2.03
CA HIS A 290 7.39 19.78 -2.75
C HIS A 290 5.87 19.57 -2.67
N HIS A 291 5.14 20.54 -2.13
CA HIS A 291 3.67 20.48 -2.09
C HIS A 291 3.10 20.81 -3.47
N ILE A 292 2.33 19.88 -4.03
CA ILE A 292 1.75 20.00 -5.38
C ILE A 292 0.35 20.62 -5.30
N ARG A 293 -0.54 20.04 -4.48
CA ARG A 293 -1.94 20.43 -4.41
C ARG A 293 -2.64 19.90 -3.16
N THR A 294 -3.72 20.57 -2.78
CA THR A 294 -4.64 20.10 -1.73
C THR A 294 -6.08 20.06 -2.25
N HIS A 295 -6.79 18.98 -1.93
CA HIS A 295 -8.22 18.79 -2.17
C HIS A 295 -8.98 18.79 -0.84
N TYR A 296 -10.16 19.41 -0.84
CA TYR A 296 -11.00 19.57 0.35
C TYR A 296 -12.37 18.92 0.13
N PHE A 297 -12.84 18.19 1.13
CA PHE A 297 -14.10 17.47 1.13
C PHE A 297 -14.91 17.84 2.38
N GLY A 298 -16.22 18.07 2.22
CA GLY A 298 -17.11 18.41 3.34
C GLY A 298 -16.89 19.80 3.94
N GLN A 299 -16.30 20.75 3.20
CA GLN A 299 -16.17 22.15 3.62
C GLN A 299 -17.23 23.03 2.93
N PRO A 300 -17.82 24.04 3.58
CA PRO A 300 -18.81 24.92 2.94
C PRO A 300 -18.28 25.59 1.67
N TRP A 301 -16.99 25.95 1.64
CA TRP A 301 -16.34 26.57 0.48
C TRP A 301 -15.91 25.58 -0.61
N SER A 302 -15.79 24.27 -0.31
CA SER A 302 -15.47 23.27 -1.35
C SER A 302 -16.64 23.06 -2.33
N ARG A 303 -17.83 23.56 -2.01
CA ARG A 303 -19.03 23.53 -2.86
C ARG A 303 -18.97 24.48 -4.06
N TRP A 304 -18.12 25.51 -4.01
CA TRP A 304 -18.22 26.66 -4.91
C TRP A 304 -16.97 26.93 -5.76
N LYS A 305 -15.92 26.09 -5.68
CA LYS A 305 -14.77 26.18 -6.59
C LYS A 305 -14.98 25.23 -7.79
N PRO A 306 -14.93 25.76 -9.03
CA PRO A 306 -15.12 24.96 -10.24
C PRO A 306 -14.17 23.77 -10.30
#